data_AF-A0A198AIY4-F1
#
_entry.id   AF-A0A198AIY4-F1
#
_cell.length_a   1.000
_cell.length_b   1.000
_cell.length_c   1.000
_cell.angle_alpha   90.00
_cell.angle_beta   90.00
_cell.angle_gamma   90.00
#
_symmetry.space_group_name_H-M   'P 1'
#
loop_
_entity.id
_entity.type
_entity.pdbx_description
1 polymer ?
#
loop_
_entity_poly.entity_id
_entity_poly.type
_entity_poly.pdbx_seq_one_letter_code
_entity_poly.pdbx_strand_id
1 'polypeptide(L)' 'MAGGIEVIDFIIDKLTGEEFAGFCKGNILKYASRANHKGGIEDIRKVKWYVDRLLDEVGTVGL' A
#
# COMPACT_ATOMS: atom_id res chain seq x y z
N MET A 1 20.99 3.67 15.09
CA MET A 1 20.29 2.45 14.62
C MET A 1 18.81 2.63 14.96
N ALA A 2 18.01 3.18 14.05
CA ALA A 2 16.56 3.26 14.24
C ALA A 2 15.95 1.94 13.74
N GLY A 3 16.14 0.88 14.50
CA GLY A 3 15.62 -0.46 14.22
C GLY A 3 14.19 -0.65 14.72
N GLY A 4 13.32 0.33 14.47
CA GLY A 4 11.89 0.15 14.69
C GLY A 4 11.32 -0.54 13.46
N ILE A 5 10.71 -1.71 13.64
CA ILE A 5 9.95 -2.36 12.57
C ILE A 5 8.93 -1.32 12.07
N GLU A 6 9.00 -0.95 10.80
CA GLU A 6 8.01 -0.07 10.21
C GLU A 6 6.67 -0.78 10.29
N VAL A 7 5.61 -0.07 10.71
CA VAL A 7 4.30 -0.67 10.97
C VAL A 7 3.78 -1.45 9.76
N ILE A 8 4.18 -1.05 8.56
CA ILE A 8 3.84 -1.78 7.35
C ILE A 8 4.45 -3.19 7.30
N ASP A 9 5.70 -3.37 7.71
CA ASP A 9 6.36 -4.68 7.65
C ASP A 9 5.67 -5.66 8.60
N PHE A 10 5.21 -5.17 9.76
CA PHE A 10 4.35 -5.94 10.66
C PHE A 10 2.99 -6.30 10.03
N ILE A 11 2.37 -5.40 9.28
CA ILE A 11 1.11 -5.67 8.58
C ILE A 11 1.31 -6.73 7.50
N ILE A 12 2.38 -6.65 6.71
CA ILE A 12 2.71 -7.62 5.66
C ILE A 12 2.90 -9.01 6.26
N ASP A 13 3.65 -9.13 7.36
CA ASP A 13 3.90 -10.40 8.06
C ASP A 13 2.62 -11.06 8.63
N LYS A 14 1.57 -10.28 8.86
CA LYS A 14 0.34 -10.74 9.51
C LYS A 14 -0.80 -11.04 8.53
N LEU A 15 -0.66 -10.66 7.26
CA LEU A 15 -1.70 -10.83 6.25
C LEU A 15 -1.29 -11.88 5.22
N THR A 16 -2.27 -12.63 4.71
CA THR A 16 -2.07 -13.39 3.48
C THR A 16 -1.85 -12.45 2.29
N GLY A 17 -1.27 -12.96 1.19
CA GLY A 17 -1.07 -12.17 -0.03
C GLY A 17 -2.38 -11.57 -0.57
N GLU A 18 -3.50 -12.31 -0.48
CA GLU A 18 -4.82 -11.81 -0.87
C GLU A 18 -5.31 -10.66 0.02
N GLU A 19 -5.15 -10.79 1.34
CA GLU A 19 -5.53 -9.75 2.30
C GLU A 19 -4.67 -8.49 2.14
N PHE A 20 -3.36 -8.64 1.93
CA PHE A 20 -2.48 -7.51 1.68
C PHE A 20 -2.77 -6.84 0.33
N ALA A 21 -3.09 -7.61 -0.71
CA ALA A 21 -3.57 -7.06 -1.98
C ALA A 21 -4.87 -6.25 -1.78
N GLY A 22 -5.80 -6.74 -0.96
CA GLY A 22 -7.01 -6.02 -0.55
C GLY A 22 -6.69 -4.71 0.20
N PHE A 23 -5.75 -4.77 1.15
CA PHE A 23 -5.27 -3.60 1.90
C PHE A 23 -4.64 -2.54 0.99
N CYS A 24 -3.85 -2.94 0.00
CA CYS A 24 -3.27 -2.02 -0.99
C CYS A 24 -4.36 -1.37 -1.84
N LYS A 25 -5.31 -2.15 -2.38
CA LYS A 25 -6.45 -1.64 -3.17
C LYS A 25 -7.27 -0.62 -2.39
N GLY A 26 -7.55 -0.89 -1.11
CA GLY A 26 -8.29 0.03 -0.24
C GLY A 26 -7.54 1.34 0.00
N ASN A 27 -6.23 1.29 0.25
CA ASN A 27 -5.41 2.50 0.42
C ASN A 27 -5.27 3.31 -0.88
N ILE A 28 -5.12 2.64 -2.02
CA ILE A 28 -5.11 3.30 -3.34
C ILE A 28 -6.39 4.12 -3.50
N LEU A 29 -7.56 3.51 -3.30
CA LEU A 29 -8.85 4.20 -3.43
C LEU A 29 -8.97 5.39 -2.45
N LYS A 30 -8.58 5.18 -1.19
CA LYS A 30 -8.60 6.22 -0.15
C LYS A 30 -7.74 7.42 -0.54
N TYR A 31 -6.48 7.20 -0.94
CA TYR A 31 -5.56 8.30 -1.23
C TYR A 31 -5.87 8.96 -2.57
N ALA A 32 -6.28 8.21 -3.59
CA ALA A 32 -6.75 8.78 -4.85
C ALA A 32 -7.96 9.71 -4.63
N SER A 33 -8.94 9.27 -3.82
CA SER A 33 -10.12 10.08 -3.50
C SER A 33 -9.77 11.32 -2.68
N ARG A 34 -8.77 11.22 -1.80
CA ARG A 34 -8.38 12.32 -0.89
C ARG A 34 -7.45 13.35 -1.53
N ALA A 35 -6.75 12.98 -2.60
CA ALA A 35 -5.77 13.84 -3.27
C ALA A 35 -6.35 15.21 -3.66
N ASN A 36 -7.58 15.25 -4.17
CA ASN A 36 -8.22 16.50 -4.62
C ASN A 36 -8.76 17.38 -3.48
N HIS A 37 -8.85 16.85 -2.26
CA HIS A 37 -9.55 17.52 -1.15
C HIS A 37 -8.64 17.83 0.05
N LYS A 38 -7.52 17.13 0.23
CA LYS A 38 -6.66 17.31 1.42
C LYS A 38 -5.18 17.14 1.14
N GLY A 39 -4.75 15.97 0.66
CA GLY A 39 -3.32 15.63 0.64
C GLY A 39 -2.58 15.98 -0.65
N GLY A 40 -3.28 16.39 -1.72
CA GLY A 40 -2.66 16.80 -2.98
C GLY A 40 -1.65 15.78 -3.50
N ILE A 41 -0.47 16.26 -3.89
CA ILE A 41 0.60 15.45 -4.46
C ILE A 41 1.12 14.36 -3.51
N GLU A 42 1.06 14.55 -2.20
CA GLU A 42 1.54 13.55 -1.25
C GLU A 42 0.64 12.32 -1.22
N ASP A 43 -0.67 12.51 -1.39
CA ASP A 43 -1.60 11.39 -1.54
C ASP A 43 -1.36 10.66 -2.87
N ILE A 44 -1.02 11.37 -3.94
CA ILE A 44 -0.63 10.74 -5.21
C ILE A 44 0.64 9.90 -5.07
N ARG A 45 1.64 10.37 -4.30
CA ARG A 45 2.84 9.57 -3.99
C ARG A 45 2.48 8.31 -3.21
N LYS A 46 1.54 8.39 -2.27
CA LYS A 46 1.04 7.21 -1.54
C LYS A 46 0.31 6.25 -2.47
N VAL A 47 -0.52 6.75 -3.38
CA VAL A 47 -1.14 5.90 -4.41
C VAL A 47 -0.08 5.13 -5.19
N LYS A 48 0.95 5.81 -5.70
CA LYS A 48 2.05 5.14 -6.41
C LYS A 48 2.70 4.05 -5.54
N TRP A 49 3.01 4.38 -4.28
CA TRP A 49 3.66 3.45 -3.36
C TRP A 49 2.84 2.17 -3.13
N TYR A 50 1.52 2.29 -2.93
CA TYR A 50 0.65 1.12 -2.77
C TYR A 50 0.43 0.35 -4.08
N VAL A 51 0.47 1.02 -5.24
CA VAL A 51 0.45 0.35 -6.55
C VAL A 51 1.71 -0.48 -6.75
N ASP A 52 2.89 0.08 -6.47
CA ASP A 52 4.16 -0.64 -6.60
C ASP A 52 4.16 -1.92 -5.74
N ARG A 53 3.68 -1.83 -4.50
CA ARG A 53 3.56 -2.99 -3.58
C ARG A 53 2.52 -4.00 -4.04
N LEU A 54 1.39 -3.55 -4.56
CA LEU A 54 0.37 -4.45 -5.11
C LEU A 54 0.92 -5.23 -6.30
N LEU A 55 1.71 -4.59 -7.17
CA LEU A 55 2.36 -5.25 -8.30
C LEU A 55 3.40 -6.27 -7.84
N ASP A 56 4.17 -5.96 -6.80
CA ASP A 56 5.15 -6.88 -6.23
C ASP A 56 4.47 -8.15 -5.71
N GLU A 57 3.40 -8.01 -4.92
CA GLU A 57 2.64 -9.17 -4.45
C GLU A 57 1.98 -9.93 -5.60
N VAL A 58 1.24 -9.25 -6.48
CA VAL A 58 0.51 -9.90 -7.60
C VAL A 58 1.46 -10.60 -8.58
N GLY A 59 2.62 -10.01 -8.86
CA GLY A 59 3.67 -10.62 -9.68
C GLY A 59 4.28 -11.86 -9.03
N THR A 60 4.23 -11.95 -7.70
CA THR A 60 4.66 -13.12 -6.93
C THR A 60 3.59 -14.21 -6.88
N VAL A 61 2.29 -13.85 -6.95
CA VAL A 61 1.17 -14.81 -6.97
C VAL A 61 0.86 -15.37 -8.38
N GLY A 62 1.49 -14.84 -9.44
CA GLY A 62 1.37 -15.39 -10.80
C GLY A 62 -0.02 -15.23 -11.42
N LEU A 63 -0.64 -14.06 -11.25
CA LEU A 63 -1.79 -13.63 -12.06
C LEU A 63 -1.35 -13.09 -13.43
#